data_AF-A0A9D5EBI7-F1
#
_entry.id   AF-A0A9D5EBI7-F1
#
_cell.length_a   1.000
_cell.length_b   1.000
_cell.length_c   1.000
_cell.angle_alpha   90.00
_cell.angle_beta   90.00
_cell.angle_gamma   90.00
#
_symmetry.space_group_name_H-M   'P 1'
#
loop_
_entity.id
_entity.type
_entity.pdbx_description
1 polymer ?
#
loop_
_entity_poly.entity_id
_entity_poly.type
_entity_poly.pdbx_seq_one_letter_code
_entity_poly.pdbx_strand_id
1 'polypeptide(L)'
;MGAGWDQTFATEAPANVRFAAAVGVRVGWEETNRSIPVQVTIEDDDARELMRVDGAVQVGRAPDLPPGTSQLAQFAINLVLPLPAFGGYRMRVVAGTGDEPAMAARPFRLVKR
;
A
#
# COMPACT_ATOMS: atom_id res chain seq x y z
N MET A 1 7.47 1.46 13.31
CA MET A 1 7.51 -0.01 13.14
C MET A 1 7.07 -0.61 14.47
N GLY A 2 6.19 -1.61 14.47
CA GLY A 2 5.64 -2.20 15.71
C GLY A 2 4.12 -2.10 15.85
N ALA A 3 3.40 -2.98 15.14
CA ALA A 3 1.99 -3.32 15.38
C ALA A 3 1.62 -4.73 14.83
N GLY A 4 2.59 -5.65 14.78
CA GLY A 4 2.37 -6.97 14.17
C GLY A 4 2.32 -6.97 12.63
N TRP A 5 2.80 -5.90 11.99
CA TRP A 5 2.86 -5.76 10.52
C TRP A 5 4.11 -6.36 9.88
N ASP A 6 5.18 -6.51 10.67
CA ASP A 6 6.50 -6.87 10.15
C ASP A 6 6.65 -8.40 10.01
N GLN A 7 5.77 -9.17 10.66
CA GLN A 7 5.77 -10.63 10.67
C GLN A 7 4.35 -11.20 10.70
N THR A 8 4.16 -12.30 9.98
CA THR A 8 2.97 -13.16 10.03
C THR A 8 3.42 -14.61 10.17
N PHE A 9 2.56 -15.47 10.70
CA PHE A 9 2.92 -16.83 11.10
C PHE A 9 2.05 -17.87 10.38
N ALA A 10 2.67 -18.98 9.97
CA ALA A 10 1.99 -20.16 9.47
C ALA A 10 2.72 -21.44 9.91
N THR A 11 2.01 -22.56 9.99
CA THR A 11 2.60 -23.87 10.33
C THR A 11 3.32 -24.50 9.13
N GLU A 12 2.81 -24.24 7.93
CA GLU A 12 3.32 -24.74 6.65
C GLU A 12 3.19 -23.67 5.56
N ALA A 13 3.89 -23.88 4.45
CA ALA A 13 3.77 -23.07 3.24
C ALA A 13 3.53 -24.02 2.04
N PRO A 14 2.71 -23.64 1.04
CA PRO A 14 2.06 -22.34 0.85
C PRO A 14 0.95 -22.05 1.88
N ALA A 15 0.75 -20.76 2.20
CA ALA A 15 -0.23 -20.32 3.20
C ALA A 15 -1.07 -19.13 2.72
N ASN A 16 -2.37 -19.16 3.03
CA ASN A 16 -3.27 -18.03 2.80
C ASN A 16 -3.31 -17.13 4.04
N VAL A 17 -2.68 -15.95 3.95
CA VAL A 17 -2.56 -15.02 5.06
C VAL A 17 -3.55 -13.86 4.90
N ARG A 18 -4.33 -13.56 5.94
CA ARG A 18 -5.15 -12.34 6.00
C ARG A 18 -4.25 -11.14 6.28
N PHE A 19 -4.36 -10.10 5.46
CA PHE A 19 -3.51 -8.92 5.49
C PHE A 19 -4.36 -7.65 5.35
N ALA A 20 -4.08 -6.61 6.12
CA ALA A 20 -4.98 -5.45 6.28
C ALA A 20 -4.27 -4.08 6.32
N ALA A 21 -3.87 -3.52 5.19
CA ALA A 21 -3.03 -2.31 5.18
C ALA A 21 -3.85 -1.02 5.22
N ALA A 22 -3.39 -0.03 5.97
CA ALA A 22 -3.83 1.35 5.86
C ALA A 22 -2.83 2.15 5.02
N VAL A 23 -3.33 2.85 4.01
CA VAL A 23 -2.54 3.67 3.09
C VAL A 23 -2.97 5.12 3.22
N GLY A 24 -1.98 6.01 3.37
CA GLY A 24 -2.17 7.45 3.38
C GLY A 24 -1.47 8.09 2.19
N VAL A 25 -2.22 8.83 1.37
CA VAL A 25 -1.71 9.60 0.24
C VAL A 25 -1.86 11.08 0.56
N ARG A 26 -0.75 11.83 0.54
CA ARG A 26 -0.80 13.29 0.63
C ARG A 26 -1.07 13.85 -0.75
N VAL A 27 -2.14 14.63 -0.85
CA VAL A 27 -2.64 15.25 -2.08
C VAL A 27 -2.36 16.74 -1.99
N GLY A 28 -1.56 17.27 -2.91
CA GLY A 28 -1.27 18.69 -3.01
C GLY A 28 -2.53 19.51 -3.35
N TRP A 29 -2.53 20.80 -3.02
CA TRP A 29 -3.68 21.67 -3.26
C TRP A 29 -4.07 21.68 -4.74
N GLU A 30 -3.09 21.77 -5.63
CA GLU A 30 -3.23 21.72 -7.08
C GLU A 30 -3.74 20.36 -7.61
N GLU A 31 -3.60 19.29 -6.83
CA GLU A 31 -4.04 17.92 -7.18
C GLU A 31 -5.46 17.59 -6.70
N THR A 32 -6.03 18.40 -5.82
CA THR A 32 -7.43 18.23 -5.38
C THR A 32 -8.42 18.29 -6.56
N ASN A 33 -9.56 17.63 -6.39
CA ASN A 33 -10.59 17.43 -7.41
C ASN A 33 -10.15 16.62 -8.64
N ARG A 34 -8.96 16.01 -8.63
CA ARG A 34 -8.50 15.06 -9.65
C ARG A 34 -8.49 13.64 -9.10
N SER A 35 -8.68 12.68 -10.00
CA SER A 35 -8.49 11.26 -9.68
C SER A 35 -6.99 10.95 -9.70
N ILE A 36 -6.47 10.47 -8.58
CA ILE A 36 -5.06 10.12 -8.40
C ILE A 36 -4.98 8.59 -8.35
N PRO A 37 -4.42 7.93 -9.37
CA PRO A 37 -4.31 6.48 -9.37
C PRO A 37 -3.37 6.03 -8.25
N VAL A 38 -3.72 4.90 -7.63
CA VAL A 38 -2.91 4.26 -6.60
C VAL A 38 -2.79 2.78 -6.92
N GLN A 39 -1.56 2.29 -6.97
CA GLN A 39 -1.24 0.89 -7.17
C GLN A 39 -0.62 0.34 -5.90
N VAL A 40 -1.13 -0.80 -5.42
CA VAL A 40 -0.53 -1.57 -4.34
C VAL A 40 -0.10 -2.93 -4.89
N THR A 41 1.18 -3.25 -4.73
CA THR A 41 1.76 -4.51 -5.17
C THR A 41 2.35 -5.25 -3.97
N ILE A 42 2.15 -6.57 -3.90
CA ILE A 42 2.87 -7.46 -3.00
C ILE A 42 3.90 -8.25 -3.82
N GLU A 43 5.15 -8.21 -3.38
CA GLU A 43 6.29 -8.89 -4.01
C GLU A 43 6.94 -9.86 -3.02
N ASP A 44 7.56 -10.92 -3.52
CA ASP A 44 8.49 -11.75 -2.74
C ASP A 44 9.90 -11.12 -2.65
N ASP A 45 10.83 -11.81 -1.98
CA ASP A 45 12.22 -11.38 -1.84
C ASP A 45 12.97 -11.25 -3.19
N ASP A 46 12.51 -11.92 -4.24
CA ASP A 46 13.06 -11.87 -5.60
C ASP A 46 12.38 -10.78 -6.48
N ALA A 47 11.59 -9.91 -5.86
CA ALA A 47 10.80 -8.86 -6.53
C ALA A 47 9.77 -9.40 -7.53
N ARG A 48 9.34 -10.66 -7.39
CA ARG A 48 8.25 -11.21 -8.18
C ARG A 48 6.92 -10.74 -7.62
N GLU A 49 6.11 -10.13 -8.48
CA GLU A 49 4.74 -9.74 -8.13
C GLU A 49 3.88 -10.99 -7.85
N LEU A 50 3.32 -11.04 -6.63
CA LEU A 50 2.38 -12.07 -6.19
C LEU A 50 0.94 -11.60 -6.31
N MET A 51 0.71 -10.31 -6.08
CA MET A 51 -0.61 -9.69 -6.14
C MET A 51 -0.48 -8.20 -6.44
N ARG A 52 -1.44 -7.68 -7.19
CA ARG A 52 -1.59 -6.26 -7.48
C ARG A 52 -3.03 -5.82 -7.30
N VAL A 53 -3.19 -4.64 -6.72
CA VAL A 53 -4.47 -3.96 -6.52
C VAL A 53 -4.32 -2.56 -7.09
N ASP A 54 -5.13 -2.25 -8.10
CA ASP A 54 -5.22 -0.91 -8.68
C ASP A 54 -6.46 -0.21 -8.15
N GLY A 55 -6.32 1.08 -7.87
CA GLY A 55 -7.40 1.95 -7.42
C GLY A 55 -7.11 3.40 -7.72
N ALA A 56 -7.93 4.28 -7.18
CA ALA A 56 -7.70 5.71 -7.24
C ALA A 56 -8.25 6.41 -6.00
N VAL A 57 -7.63 7.52 -5.62
CA VAL A 57 -8.12 8.41 -4.57
C VAL A 57 -8.47 9.77 -5.17
N GLN A 58 -9.53 10.38 -4.67
CA GLN A 58 -9.92 11.73 -5.03
C GLN A 58 -10.28 12.48 -3.76
N VAL A 59 -9.69 13.66 -3.58
CA VAL A 59 -9.98 14.54 -2.44
C VAL A 59 -10.54 15.84 -2.95
N GLY A 60 -11.69 16.25 -2.39
CA GLY A 60 -12.32 17.53 -2.71
C GLY A 60 -11.48 18.72 -2.22
N ARG A 61 -11.56 19.85 -2.92
CA ARG A 61 -10.99 21.12 -2.45
C ARG A 61 -12.03 21.87 -1.61
N ALA A 62 -11.81 21.97 -0.30
CA ALA A 62 -12.63 22.85 0.54
C ALA A 62 -12.45 24.32 0.13
N PRO A 63 -13.51 25.15 0.18
CA PRO A 63 -13.47 26.52 -0.34
C PRO A 63 -12.50 27.44 0.42
N ASP A 64 -12.25 27.13 1.69
CA ASP A 64 -11.37 27.85 2.61
C ASP A 64 -9.97 27.25 2.70
N LEU A 65 -9.66 26.19 1.94
CA LEU A 65 -8.36 25.53 1.97
C LEU A 65 -7.27 26.43 1.38
N PRO A 66 -6.28 26.87 2.18
CA PRO A 66 -5.24 27.77 1.70
C PRO A 66 -4.41 27.14 0.57
N PRO A 67 -4.07 27.89 -0.50
CA PRO A 67 -3.17 27.41 -1.55
C PRO A 67 -1.83 26.90 -0.98
N GLY A 68 -1.31 25.83 -1.57
CA GLY A 68 -0.05 25.20 -1.16
C GLY A 68 -0.15 24.25 0.04
N THR A 69 -1.34 24.07 0.62
CA THR A 69 -1.55 23.06 1.67
C THR A 69 -1.76 21.67 1.06
N SER A 70 -1.44 20.62 1.83
CA SER A 70 -1.71 19.23 1.43
C SER A 70 -2.84 18.62 2.26
N GLN A 71 -3.70 17.82 1.64
CA GLN A 71 -4.70 17.01 2.33
C GLN A 71 -4.27 15.55 2.40
N LEU A 72 -4.66 14.83 3.45
CA LEU A 72 -4.38 13.41 3.60
C LEU A 72 -5.60 12.58 3.21
N ALA A 73 -5.51 11.86 2.08
CA ALA A 73 -6.44 10.80 1.74
C ALA A 73 -6.03 9.51 2.45
N GLN A 74 -6.95 8.83 3.11
CA GLN A 74 -6.67 7.55 3.78
C GLN A 74 -7.67 6.49 3.34
N PHE A 75 -7.17 5.28 3.10
CA PHE A 75 -8.00 4.12 2.82
C PHE A 75 -7.36 2.86 3.41
N ALA A 76 -8.18 1.83 3.59
CA ALA A 76 -7.72 0.54 4.07
C ALA A 76 -8.01 -0.54 3.01
N ILE A 77 -7.08 -1.47 2.86
CA ILE A 77 -7.21 -2.65 2.00
C ILE A 77 -7.14 -3.90 2.85
N ASN A 78 -8.05 -4.83 2.61
CA ASN A 78 -8.07 -6.15 3.25
C ASN A 78 -7.92 -7.21 2.16
N LEU A 79 -6.88 -8.03 2.28
CA LEU A 79 -6.47 -8.99 1.27
C LEU A 79 -6.26 -10.36 1.91
N VAL A 80 -6.41 -11.41 1.10
CA VAL A 80 -5.94 -12.76 1.43
C VAL A 80 -4.78 -13.04 0.50
N LEU A 81 -3.56 -13.12 1.06
CA LEU A 81 -2.32 -13.30 0.32
C LEU A 81 -1.96 -14.78 0.22
N PRO A 82 -1.86 -15.37 -0.98
CA PRO A 82 -1.35 -16.72 -1.17
C PRO A 82 0.18 -16.70 -1.17
N LEU A 83 0.79 -16.82 0.01
CA LEU A 83 2.24 -16.77 0.17
C LEU A 83 2.86 -18.15 -0.11
N PRO A 84 3.77 -18.27 -1.09
CA PRO A 84 4.26 -19.58 -1.54
C PRO A 84 5.27 -20.22 -0.58
N ALA A 85 6.03 -19.44 0.17
CA ALA A 85 7.13 -19.92 1.01
C ALA A 85 7.30 -19.12 2.30
N PHE A 86 7.98 -19.69 3.30
CA PHE A 86 8.51 -18.88 4.40
C PHE A 86 9.60 -17.95 3.86
N GLY A 87 9.61 -16.69 4.29
CA GLY A 87 10.52 -15.70 3.70
C GLY A 87 10.08 -14.26 3.89
N GLY A 88 10.82 -13.35 3.27
CA GLY A 88 10.48 -11.94 3.19
C GLY A 88 9.56 -11.65 2.01
N TYR A 89 8.75 -10.63 2.21
CA TYR A 89 7.80 -10.08 1.26
C TYR A 89 7.79 -8.56 1.41
N ARG A 90 7.29 -7.86 0.40
CA ARG A 90 7.23 -6.41 0.40
C ARG A 90 5.90 -5.93 -0.16
N MET A 91 5.24 -5.06 0.59
CA MET A 91 4.16 -4.25 0.05
C MET A 91 4.74 -2.96 -0.51
N ARG A 92 4.52 -2.71 -1.81
CA ARG A 92 4.84 -1.44 -2.49
C ARG A 92 3.56 -0.71 -2.81
N VAL A 93 3.53 0.58 -2.53
CA VAL A 93 2.45 1.51 -2.88
C VAL A 93 3.04 2.58 -3.78
N VAL A 94 2.39 2.82 -4.92
CA VAL A 94 2.70 3.90 -5.86
C VAL A 94 1.46 4.75 -6.04
N ALA A 95 1.56 6.07 -5.88
CA ALA A 95 0.45 7.00 -6.05
C ALA A 95 0.81 8.13 -7.02
N GLY A 96 -0.14 8.45 -7.89
CA GLY A 96 -0.02 9.51 -8.91
C GLY A 96 0.37 9.01 -10.29
N THR A 97 0.21 9.90 -11.27
CA THR A 97 0.66 9.74 -12.65
C THR A 97 1.46 10.97 -13.03
N GLY A 98 2.75 10.80 -13.28
CA GLY A 98 3.68 11.88 -13.62
C GLY A 98 5.13 11.41 -13.58
N ASP A 99 6.08 12.34 -13.73
CA ASP A 99 7.52 12.05 -13.75
C ASP A 99 8.06 11.60 -12.38
N GLU A 100 7.39 11.98 -11.28
CA GLU A 100 7.77 11.62 -9.92
C GLU A 100 6.57 11.10 -9.10
N PRO A 101 6.13 9.85 -9.32
CA PRO A 101 5.07 9.26 -8.51
C PRO A 101 5.56 9.03 -7.07
N ALA A 102 4.68 9.26 -6.10
CA ALA A 102 5.00 8.99 -4.70
C ALA A 102 5.06 7.49 -4.47
N MET A 103 6.17 7.00 -3.93
CA MET A 103 6.38 5.57 -3.68
C MET A 103 6.70 5.29 -2.21
N ALA A 104 6.07 4.26 -1.66
CA ALA A 104 6.39 3.73 -0.34
C ALA A 104 6.48 2.21 -0.38
N ALA A 105 7.46 1.64 0.31
CA ALA A 105 7.60 0.19 0.45
C ALA A 105 7.70 -0.21 1.92
N ARG A 106 7.02 -1.29 2.31
CA ARG A 106 7.04 -1.85 3.66
C ARG A 106 7.30 -3.36 3.59
N PRO A 107 8.43 -3.84 4.14
CA PRO A 107 8.70 -5.27 4.21
C PRO A 107 7.87 -5.95 5.31
N PHE A 108 7.56 -7.22 5.11
CA PHE A 108 7.02 -8.12 6.14
C PHE A 108 7.54 -9.54 5.89
N ARG A 109 7.40 -10.44 6.86
CA ARG A 109 7.91 -11.82 6.74
C ARG A 109 6.86 -12.86 7.09
N LEU A 110 6.83 -13.97 6.34
CA LEU A 110 6.13 -15.20 6.77
C LEU A 110 7.12 -16.07 7.54
N VAL A 111 6.82 -16.33 8.81
CA VAL A 111 7.65 -17.12 9.72
C VAL A 111 6.94 -18.41 10.10
N LYS A 112 7.69 -19.50 10.23
CA LYS A 112 7.14 -20.76 10.72
C LYS A 112 6.86 -20.64 12.22
N ARG A 113 5.63 -20.99 12.63
CA ARG A 113 5.24 -21.03 14.04
C ARG A 113 5.76 -22.27 14.74
#